data_AF-A0AAQ3LWY4-F1
#
_entry.id   AF-A0AAQ3LWY4-F1
#
_cell.length_a   1.000
_cell.length_b   1.000
_cell.length_c   1.000
_cell.angle_alpha   90.00
_cell.angle_beta   90.00
_cell.angle_gamma   90.00
#
_symmetry.space_group_name_H-M   'P 1'
#
loop_
_entity.id
_entity.type
_entity.pdbx_description
1 polymer ?
#
loop_
_entity_poly.entity_id
_entity_poly.type
_entity_poly.pdbx_seq_one_letter_code
_entity_poly.pdbx_strand_id
1 'polypeptide(L)'
;MFVDSCQITSIIDWQDAWIVLRLPEGYEAIADRDEKARIAKHVESSILRWWHEDETRVQNPELHKLLSLSRFHRRQKTVAFASELSDGDVTPLRGCLIDLLRDRSEFDTGVECPIQFSASELMTHGEEATKVERKC
;
A
#
# COMPACT_ATOMS: atom_id res chain seq x y z
N MET A 1 0.83 -5.37 12.27
CA MET A 1 0.48 -6.79 12.01
C MET A 1 -0.05 -7.45 13.28
N PHE A 2 -1.36 -7.69 13.37
CA PHE A 2 -1.89 -8.75 14.22
C PHE A 2 -1.96 -10.00 13.34
N VAL A 3 -1.37 -11.09 13.83
CA VAL A 3 -1.44 -12.41 13.20
C VAL A 3 -2.71 -13.06 13.75
N ASP A 4 -3.66 -13.37 12.87
CA ASP A 4 -4.67 -14.37 13.16
C ASP A 4 -4.61 -15.44 12.07
N SER A 5 -4.59 -16.71 12.50
CA SER A 5 -4.86 -17.87 11.66
C SER A 5 -4.01 -18.05 10.38
N CYS A 6 -2.72 -17.70 10.43
CA CYS A 6 -1.71 -18.10 9.44
C CYS A 6 -1.94 -17.67 7.97
N GLN A 7 -2.75 -16.64 7.70
CA GLN A 7 -2.83 -16.03 6.37
C GLN A 7 -2.32 -14.58 6.41
N ILE A 8 -1.25 -14.32 5.66
CA ILE A 8 -0.70 -12.97 5.46
C ILE A 8 -1.55 -12.27 4.40
N THR A 9 -2.50 -11.47 4.85
CA THR A 9 -3.27 -10.57 3.99
C THR A 9 -2.62 -9.19 4.00
N SER A 10 -2.28 -8.70 2.81
CA SER A 10 -1.65 -7.41 2.49
C SER A 10 -0.11 -7.32 2.51
N ILE A 11 0.40 -6.81 1.39
CA ILE A 11 1.80 -6.69 0.98
C ILE A 11 2.54 -5.53 1.65
N ILE A 12 1.84 -4.53 2.21
CA ILE A 12 2.44 -3.40 2.94
C ILE A 12 1.39 -2.84 3.93
N ASP A 13 1.69 -2.85 5.23
CA ASP A 13 0.93 -2.08 6.22
C ASP A 13 1.33 -0.60 6.07
N TRP A 14 0.35 0.24 5.74
CA TRP A 14 0.51 1.68 5.54
C TRP A 14 -0.09 2.50 6.70
N GLN A 15 -0.39 1.86 7.84
CA GLN A 15 -0.89 2.56 9.02
C GLN A 15 0.29 3.13 9.83
N ASP A 16 0.62 4.40 9.56
CA ASP A 16 1.21 5.47 10.40
C ASP A 16 2.28 5.15 11.48
N ALA A 17 2.85 3.95 11.51
CA ALA A 17 4.04 3.59 12.29
C ALA A 17 4.84 2.52 11.54
N TRP A 18 6.05 2.87 11.12
CA TRP A 18 6.92 1.96 10.37
C TRP A 18 7.49 0.89 11.30
N ILE A 19 7.11 -0.36 11.07
CA ILE A 19 7.57 -1.51 11.85
C ILE A 19 8.59 -2.28 11.01
N VAL A 20 9.83 -2.36 11.49
CA VAL A 20 10.80 -3.34 10.98
C VAL A 20 10.30 -4.72 11.38
N LEU A 21 9.94 -5.53 10.40
CA LEU A 21 9.43 -6.87 10.65
C LEU A 21 10.57 -7.79 11.09
N ARG A 22 10.20 -8.80 11.87
CA ARG A 22 11.09 -9.88 12.24
C ARG A 22 10.53 -11.18 11.67
N LEU A 23 11.40 -12.15 11.47
CA LEU A 23 10.96 -13.50 11.15
C LEU A 23 10.04 -14.01 12.28
N PRO A 24 8.91 -14.65 11.94
CA PRO A 24 7.99 -15.17 12.93
C PRO A 24 8.63 -16.32 13.71
N GLU A 25 8.12 -16.59 14.91
CA GLU A 25 8.50 -17.78 15.66
C GLU A 25 8.16 -19.04 14.84
N GLY A 26 9.08 -20.01 14.83
CA GLY A 26 8.90 -21.22 14.03
C GLY A 26 9.13 -21.04 12.52
N TYR A 27 9.62 -19.89 12.06
CA TYR A 27 9.98 -19.67 10.65
C TYR A 27 10.85 -20.79 10.06
N GLU A 28 11.79 -21.30 10.86
CA GLU A 28 12.67 -22.38 10.41
C GLU A 28 11.94 -23.71 10.16
N ALA A 29 10.83 -23.93 10.85
CA ALA A 29 10.02 -25.15 10.75
C ALA A 29 9.01 -25.11 9.58
N ILE A 30 8.90 -24.00 8.84
CA ILE A 30 8.01 -23.90 7.68
C ILE A 30 8.52 -24.84 6.57
N ALA A 31 7.72 -25.84 6.22
CA ALA A 31 8.04 -26.83 5.19
C ALA A 31 7.80 -26.32 3.77
N ASP A 32 6.78 -25.46 3.59
CA ASP A 32 6.47 -24.82 2.31
C ASP A 32 7.57 -23.80 1.97
N ARG A 33 8.32 -24.08 0.91
CA ARG A 33 9.44 -23.24 0.49
C ARG A 33 8.98 -21.91 -0.10
N ASP A 34 7.85 -21.87 -0.79
CA ASP A 34 7.36 -20.67 -1.45
C ASP A 34 6.81 -19.70 -0.41
N GLU A 35 6.07 -20.22 0.58
CA GLU A 35 5.63 -19.43 1.73
C GLU A 35 6.83 -18.93 2.55
N LYS A 36 7.81 -19.80 2.82
CA LYS A 36 9.03 -19.42 3.55
C LYS A 36 9.82 -18.32 2.82
N ALA A 37 9.90 -18.39 1.49
CA ALA A 37 10.54 -17.37 0.65
C ALA A 37 9.76 -16.05 0.64
N ARG A 38 8.42 -16.10 0.56
CA ARG A 38 7.55 -14.91 0.65
C ARG A 38 7.74 -14.17 1.98
N ILE A 39 7.75 -14.88 3.10
CA ILE A 39 7.96 -14.30 4.43
C ILE A 39 9.35 -13.66 4.51
N ALA A 40 10.41 -14.34 4.07
CA ALA A 40 11.77 -13.78 4.07
C ALA A 40 11.86 -12.50 3.23
N LYS A 41 11.33 -12.53 2.00
CA LYS A 41 11.31 -11.36 1.11
C LYS A 41 10.58 -10.19 1.76
N HIS A 42 9.51 -10.45 2.49
CA HIS A 42 8.73 -9.42 3.18
C HIS A 42 9.53 -8.80 4.34
N VAL A 43 10.20 -9.61 5.15
CA VAL A 43 11.11 -9.12 6.21
C VAL A 43 12.26 -8.32 5.62
N GLU A 44 12.93 -8.83 4.58
CA GLU A 44 13.99 -8.13 3.85
C GLU A 44 13.51 -6.77 3.33
N SER A 45 12.34 -6.74 2.66
CA SER A 45 11.76 -5.49 2.13
C SER A 45 11.49 -4.47 3.24
N SER A 46 11.03 -4.93 4.42
CA SER A 46 10.80 -4.04 5.57
C SER A 46 12.11 -3.42 6.10
N ILE A 47 13.19 -4.19 6.12
CA ILE A 47 14.52 -3.73 6.57
C ILE A 47 15.09 -2.71 5.58
N LEU A 48 15.03 -3.03 4.28
CA LEU A 48 15.51 -2.13 3.22
C LEU A 48 14.76 -0.80 3.23
N ARG A 49 13.44 -0.86 3.39
CA ARG A 49 12.60 0.34 3.51
C ARG A 49 13.00 1.19 4.71
N TRP A 50 13.12 0.58 5.89
CA TRP A 50 13.53 1.28 7.10
C TRP A 50 14.90 1.96 6.94
N TRP A 51 15.87 1.24 6.37
CA TRP A 51 17.21 1.79 6.14
C TRP A 51 17.17 2.96 5.16
N HIS A 52 16.43 2.83 4.05
CA HIS A 52 16.27 3.90 3.07
C HIS A 52 15.62 5.14 3.69
N GLU A 53 14.61 4.97 4.54
CA GLU A 53 13.95 6.06 5.23
C GLU A 53 14.85 6.72 6.28
N ASP A 54 15.62 5.95 7.05
CA ASP A 54 16.58 6.50 8.03
C ASP A 54 17.70 7.27 7.34
N GLU A 55 18.24 6.74 6.24
CA GLU A 55 19.23 7.45 5.42
C GLU A 55 18.61 8.71 4.81
N THR A 56 17.38 8.63 4.30
CA THR A 56 16.65 9.81 3.78
C THR A 56 16.43 10.85 4.88
N ARG A 57 16.13 10.44 6.11
CA ARG A 57 15.97 11.34 7.27
C ARG A 57 17.26 12.11 7.57
N VAL A 58 18.41 11.44 7.46
CA VAL A 58 19.73 12.05 7.69
C VAL A 58 20.12 12.97 6.54
N GLN A 59 19.99 12.50 5.30
CA GLN A 59 20.47 13.22 4.11
C GLN A 59 19.50 14.32 3.64
N ASN A 60 18.19 14.09 3.77
CA ASN A 60 17.14 15.01 3.31
C ASN A 60 15.91 15.01 4.26
N PRO A 61 16.00 15.73 5.39
CA PRO A 61 14.94 15.79 6.38
C PRO A 61 13.60 16.30 5.83
N GLU A 62 13.60 17.20 4.84
CA GLU A 62 12.37 17.72 4.23
C GLU A 62 11.68 16.66 3.39
N LEU A 63 12.44 15.88 2.61
CA LEU A 63 11.88 14.72 1.92
C LEU A 63 11.32 13.72 2.93
N HIS A 64 12.03 13.42 4.01
CA HIS A 64 11.53 12.52 5.05
C HIS A 64 10.22 13.01 5.69
N LYS A 65 10.08 14.33 5.96
CA LYS A 65 8.81 14.91 6.40
C LYS A 65 7.71 14.67 5.36
N LEU A 66 7.99 14.85 4.07
CA LEU A 66 7.01 14.56 3.02
C LEU A 66 6.63 13.08 2.96
N LEU A 67 7.59 12.16 3.15
CA LEU A 67 7.34 10.71 3.20
C LEU A 67 6.34 10.36 4.31
N SER A 68 6.40 11.03 5.46
CA SER A 68 5.46 10.79 6.58
C SER A 68 4.04 11.31 6.34
N LEU A 69 3.77 12.04 5.26
CA LEU A 69 2.43 12.56 4.99
C LEU A 69 1.56 11.49 4.33
N SER A 70 0.35 11.30 4.86
CA SER A 70 -0.66 10.39 4.29
C SER A 70 -0.88 10.59 2.77
N ARG A 71 -0.78 11.82 2.29
CA ARG A 71 -0.88 12.18 0.85
C ARG A 71 0.26 11.63 -0.01
N PHE A 72 1.43 11.42 0.57
CA PHE A 72 2.55 10.79 -0.13
C PHE A 72 2.32 9.28 -0.24
N HIS A 73 1.85 8.65 0.84
CA HIS A 73 1.44 7.24 0.82
C HIS A 73 0.33 6.96 -0.20
N ARG A 74 -0.68 7.83 -0.28
CA ARG A 74 -1.74 7.70 -1.29
C ARG A 74 -1.17 7.68 -2.71
N ARG A 75 -0.24 8.59 -3.04
CA ARG A 75 0.42 8.62 -4.36
C ARG A 75 1.27 7.37 -4.62
N GLN A 76 2.05 6.92 -3.63
CA GLN A 76 2.84 5.71 -3.76
C GLN A 76 1.96 4.47 -3.99
N LYS A 77 0.85 4.34 -3.25
CA LYS A 77 -0.13 3.27 -3.45
C LYS A 77 -0.68 3.26 -4.87
N THR A 78 -1.06 4.42 -5.40
CA THR A 78 -1.57 4.53 -6.78
C THR A 78 -0.54 4.01 -7.79
N VAL A 79 0.74 4.40 -7.65
CA VAL A 79 1.82 3.94 -8.55
C VAL A 79 2.04 2.43 -8.41
N ALA A 80 2.06 1.92 -7.18
CA ALA A 80 2.24 0.49 -6.92
C ALA A 80 1.12 -0.33 -7.56
N PHE A 81 -0.15 0.01 -7.30
CA PHE A 81 -1.28 -0.70 -7.89
C PHE A 81 -1.35 -0.57 -9.41
N ALA A 82 -0.96 0.57 -9.98
CA ALA A 82 -0.87 0.74 -11.43
C ALA A 82 0.21 -0.18 -12.06
N SER A 83 1.27 -0.47 -11.31
CA SER A 83 2.38 -1.32 -11.78
C SER A 83 2.07 -2.82 -11.65
N GLU A 84 1.12 -3.19 -10.80
CA GLU A 84 0.69 -4.57 -10.54
C GLU A 84 -0.54 -5.00 -11.38
N LEU A 85 -1.01 -4.14 -12.30
CA LEU A 85 -2.22 -4.38 -13.10
C LEU A 85 -2.14 -5.56 -14.07
N SER A 86 -0.98 -6.21 -14.23
CA SER A 86 -0.75 -7.13 -15.35
C SER A 86 -1.63 -8.39 -15.34
N ASP A 87 -2.29 -8.75 -14.23
CA ASP A 87 -3.32 -9.82 -14.16
C ASP A 87 -4.30 -9.64 -12.97
N GLY A 88 -4.36 -8.45 -12.37
CA GLY A 88 -4.99 -8.21 -11.05
C GLY A 88 -6.37 -7.56 -11.07
N ASP A 89 -7.06 -7.60 -9.91
CA ASP A 89 -8.25 -6.80 -9.66
C ASP A 89 -7.92 -5.30 -9.73
N VAL A 90 -8.67 -4.55 -10.54
CA VAL A 90 -8.48 -3.10 -10.73
C VAL A 90 -9.13 -2.27 -9.60
N THR A 91 -9.91 -2.91 -8.73
CA THR A 91 -10.62 -2.27 -7.62
C THR A 91 -9.70 -1.45 -6.71
N PRO A 92 -8.52 -1.95 -6.28
CA PRO A 92 -7.59 -1.17 -5.45
C PRO A 92 -7.07 0.10 -6.16
N LEU A 93 -6.76 0.01 -7.46
CA LEU A 93 -6.34 1.17 -8.23
C LEU A 93 -7.48 2.19 -8.38
N ARG A 94 -8.70 1.71 -8.67
CA ARG A 94 -9.87 2.59 -8.78
C ARG A 94 -10.13 3.34 -7.47
N GLY A 95 -10.01 2.67 -6.33
CA GLY A 95 -10.12 3.32 -5.02
C GLY A 95 -9.05 4.41 -4.82
N CYS A 96 -7.80 4.12 -5.18
CA CYS A 96 -6.72 5.12 -5.12
C CYS A 96 -6.97 6.35 -6.01
N LEU A 97 -7.53 6.15 -7.21
CA LEU A 97 -7.89 7.25 -8.12
C LEU A 97 -9.06 8.08 -7.58
N ILE A 98 -10.05 7.44 -6.94
CA ILE A 98 -11.17 8.12 -6.28
C ILE A 98 -10.65 9.00 -5.13
N ASP A 99 -9.75 8.48 -4.29
CA ASP A 99 -9.16 9.24 -3.20
C ASP A 99 -8.34 10.43 -3.72
N LEU A 100 -7.51 10.23 -4.75
CA LEU A 100 -6.75 11.32 -5.38
C LEU A 100 -7.66 12.40 -5.96
N LEU A 101 -8.79 12.02 -6.56
CA LEU A 101 -9.74 12.97 -7.11
C LEU A 101 -10.49 13.73 -6.01
N ARG A 102 -10.79 13.08 -4.88
CA ARG A 102 -11.39 13.72 -3.70
C ARG A 102 -10.50 14.80 -3.12
N ASP A 103 -9.20 14.52 -3.00
CA ASP A 103 -8.22 15.46 -2.45
C ASP A 103 -7.67 16.44 -3.51
N ARG A 104 -8.30 16.51 -4.69
CA ARG A 104 -7.80 17.27 -5.84
C ARG A 104 -7.49 18.73 -5.50
N SER A 105 -8.31 19.36 -4.65
CA SER A 105 -8.13 20.75 -4.23
C SER A 105 -6.78 21.01 -3.56
N GLU A 106 -6.12 19.99 -3.02
CA GLU A 106 -4.82 20.11 -2.35
C GLU A 106 -3.63 20.21 -3.31
N PHE A 107 -3.81 19.86 -4.60
CA PHE A 107 -2.69 19.83 -5.56
C PHE A 107 -2.49 21.14 -6.34
N ASP A 108 -3.41 22.11 -6.20
CA ASP A 108 -3.37 23.45 -6.82
C ASP A 108 -2.80 23.47 -8.25
N THR A 109 -3.26 22.54 -9.10
CA THR A 109 -2.67 22.33 -10.43
C THR A 109 -3.17 23.34 -11.46
N GLY A 110 -4.22 24.11 -11.15
CA GLY A 110 -4.90 25.00 -12.11
C GLY A 110 -5.54 24.29 -13.31
N VAL A 111 -5.47 22.96 -13.38
CA VAL A 111 -5.89 22.15 -14.53
C VAL A 111 -7.05 21.25 -14.14
N GLU A 112 -8.02 21.10 -15.04
CA GLU A 112 -9.11 20.15 -14.89
C GLU A 112 -8.61 18.71 -14.91
N CYS A 113 -9.01 17.90 -13.91
CA CYS A 113 -8.60 16.50 -13.90
C CYS A 113 -9.37 15.77 -15.01
N PRO A 114 -8.69 15.10 -15.95
CA PRO A 114 -9.33 14.44 -17.09
C PRO A 114 -10.14 13.20 -16.67
N ILE A 115 -9.92 12.71 -15.45
CA ILE A 115 -10.62 11.56 -14.88
C ILE A 115 -11.73 12.08 -13.97
N GLN A 116 -12.94 11.60 -14.21
CA GLN A 116 -14.12 11.86 -13.39
C GLN A 116 -14.83 10.53 -13.14
N PHE A 117 -15.50 10.42 -12.00
CA PHE A 117 -16.35 9.30 -11.67
C PHE A 117 -17.78 9.78 -11.47
N SER A 118 -18.72 9.14 -12.15
CA SER A 118 -20.15 9.34 -11.93
C SER A 118 -20.58 8.78 -10.58
N ALA A 119 -21.73 9.24 -10.07
CA ALA A 119 -22.29 8.73 -8.82
C ALA A 119 -22.55 7.21 -8.87
N SER A 120 -23.00 6.70 -10.02
CA SER A 120 -23.18 5.26 -10.25
C SER A 120 -21.87 4.49 -10.18
N GLU A 121 -20.79 5.00 -10.78
CA GLU A 121 -19.48 4.33 -10.73
C GLU A 121 -18.90 4.30 -9.31
N LEU A 122 -19.10 5.37 -8.54
CA LEU A 122 -18.70 5.42 -7.13
C LEU A 122 -19.48 4.40 -6.28
N MET A 123 -20.79 4.25 -6.53
CA MET A 123 -21.62 3.25 -5.87
C MET A 123 -21.17 1.83 -6.22
N THR A 124 -21.02 1.53 -7.51
CA THR A 124 -20.54 0.22 -7.98
C THR A 124 -19.18 -0.11 -7.37
N HIS A 125 -18.26 0.85 -7.32
CA HIS A 125 -16.97 0.66 -6.66
C HIS A 125 -17.12 0.32 -5.17
N GLY A 126 -18.01 1.00 -4.44
CA GLY A 126 -18.28 0.67 -3.04
C GLY A 126 -18.76 -0.76 -2.85
N GLU A 127 -19.67 -1.23 -3.71
CA GLU A 127 -20.14 -2.61 -3.68
C GLU A 127 -19.05 -3.63 -4.02
N GLU A 128 -18.18 -3.32 -4.99
CA GLU A 128 -17.04 -4.17 -5.36
C GLU A 128 -15.98 -4.22 -4.26
N ALA A 129 -15.62 -3.07 -3.68
CA ALA A 129 -14.65 -2.96 -2.59
C ALA A 129 -15.05 -3.79 -1.37
N THR A 130 -16.34 -3.76 -0.98
CA THR A 130 -16.83 -4.60 0.14
C THR A 130 -16.76 -6.10 -0.14
N LYS A 131 -16.75 -6.53 -1.40
CA LYS A 131 -16.59 -7.95 -1.77
C LYS A 131 -15.11 -8.38 -1.70
N VAL A 132 -14.19 -7.45 -1.95
CA VAL A 132 -12.73 -7.69 -1.84
C VAL A 132 -12.32 -7.78 -0.38
N GLU A 133 -12.84 -6.91 0.50
CA GLU A 133 -12.60 -6.96 1.95
C GLU A 133 -13.11 -8.24 2.61
N ARG A 134 -14.14 -8.89 2.04
CA ARG A 134 -14.73 -10.15 2.55
C ARG A 134 -14.05 -11.43 2.04
N LYS A 135 -13.11 -11.31 1.10
CA LYS A 135 -12.34 -12.45 0.55
C LYS A 135 -10.95 -12.58 1.19
N CYS A 136 -10.57 -11.66 2.08
CA CYS A 136 -9.35 -11.71 2.89
C CYS A 136 -9.64 -12.29 4.27
#